data_AF-A0A516GY76-F1
#
_entry.id   AF-A0A516GY76-F1
#
_cell.length_a   1.000
_cell.length_b   1.000
_cell.length_c   1.000
_cell.angle_alpha   90.00
_cell.angle_beta   90.00
_cell.angle_gamma   90.00
#
_symmetry.space_group_name_H-M   'P 1'
#
loop_
_entity.id
_entity.type
_entity.pdbx_description
1 polymer ?
#
loop_
_entity_poly.entity_id
_entity_poly.type
_entity_poly.pdbx_seq_one_letter_code
_entity_poly.pdbx_strand_id
1 'polypeptide(L)'
;MPGRLMAYGRSRCWWSWRADRGVCLRTISLPAACLPCARLPGSDRGASLLSGAARGRRSLHDCDSSLCLRICQRRHLHSSMSDDFTLPDDAHAVIRQGLVYWRAAAPGPGLLPGRQHIDPLGMPALLPYAWLLEVHPPAGDVSIPRFRFRLVGSHVDLGFGEPMTGAWLHDMEDGFDSVSGRSRSFVDAATNALISHRRGPPRFRMNADTAELERLMMPLAADGRSVDMLLGFTVFYDGIGSVLRSRL
;
A
#
# COMPACT_ATOMS: atom_id res chain seq x y z
N MET A 1 -26.93 1.96 51.70
CA MET A 1 -26.95 2.38 50.29
C MET A 1 -26.24 1.30 49.47
N PRO A 2 -26.95 0.50 48.67
CA PRO A 2 -26.39 -0.67 48.00
C PRO A 2 -25.79 -0.35 46.62
N GLY A 3 -24.72 -1.08 46.29
CA GLY A 3 -24.41 -1.66 44.97
C GLY A 3 -24.36 -0.75 43.74
N ARG A 4 -23.16 -0.35 43.31
CA ARG A 4 -22.90 0.06 41.92
C ARG A 4 -22.50 -1.18 41.11
N LEU A 5 -23.40 -1.63 40.25
CA LEU A 5 -23.13 -2.66 39.24
C LEU A 5 -22.04 -2.18 38.27
N MET A 6 -21.01 -3.01 38.11
CA MET A 6 -20.14 -3.00 36.93
C MET A 6 -20.93 -3.51 35.72
N ALA A 7 -21.07 -2.68 34.70
CA ALA A 7 -21.52 -3.12 33.38
C ALA A 7 -20.31 -3.58 32.58
N TYR A 8 -20.14 -4.90 32.48
CA TYR A 8 -19.19 -5.56 31.60
C TYR A 8 -19.69 -5.43 30.15
N GLY A 9 -19.04 -4.58 29.36
CA GLY A 9 -19.34 -4.37 27.94
C GLY A 9 -18.94 -5.59 27.11
N ARG A 10 -19.94 -6.33 26.65
CA ARG A 10 -19.83 -7.51 25.80
C ARG A 10 -18.95 -7.27 24.56
N SER A 11 -17.88 -8.05 24.46
CA SER A 11 -17.12 -8.34 23.25
C SER A 11 -18.04 -8.90 22.16
N ARG A 12 -18.19 -8.16 21.06
CA ARG A 12 -18.85 -8.66 19.85
C ARG A 12 -17.78 -9.29 18.96
N CYS A 13 -17.86 -10.61 18.82
CA CYS A 13 -17.19 -11.38 17.78
C CYS A 13 -17.56 -10.81 16.40
N TRP A 14 -16.58 -10.34 15.64
CA TRP A 14 -16.70 -9.93 14.25
C TRP A 14 -15.98 -10.92 13.33
N TRP A 15 -16.40 -12.19 13.39
CA TRP A 15 -16.06 -13.18 12.36
C TRP A 15 -17.29 -14.04 12.11
N SER A 16 -18.13 -13.60 11.17
CA SER A 16 -19.23 -14.41 10.62
C SER A 16 -18.91 -14.67 9.15
N TRP A 17 -18.21 -15.76 8.90
CA TRP A 17 -18.06 -16.36 7.57
C TRP A 17 -19.37 -17.11 7.26
N ARG A 18 -20.08 -16.71 6.21
CA ARG A 18 -21.25 -17.44 5.71
C ARG A 18 -20.82 -18.07 4.38
N ALA A 19 -20.54 -19.36 4.43
CA ALA A 19 -20.35 -20.19 3.25
C ALA A 19 -21.73 -20.55 2.70
N ASP A 20 -22.06 -20.13 1.48
CA ASP A 20 -22.94 -20.96 0.65
C ASP A 20 -22.63 -20.79 -0.84
N ARG A 21 -22.81 -21.90 -1.55
CA ARG A 21 -22.31 -22.20 -2.88
C ARG A 21 -23.13 -21.53 -3.98
N GLY A 22 -22.47 -21.19 -5.08
CA GLY A 22 -23.14 -20.77 -6.32
C GLY A 22 -22.15 -20.57 -7.46
N VAL A 23 -21.75 -21.66 -8.10
CA VAL A 23 -21.01 -21.65 -9.38
C VAL A 23 -21.87 -20.92 -10.42
N CYS A 24 -21.29 -19.91 -11.08
CA CYS A 24 -21.84 -19.38 -12.32
C CYS A 24 -20.68 -19.11 -13.29
N LEU A 25 -20.54 -20.01 -14.26
CA LEU A 25 -19.62 -19.89 -15.39
C LEU A 25 -19.94 -18.59 -16.16
N ARG A 26 -19.00 -17.65 -16.19
CA ARG A 26 -18.98 -16.57 -17.18
C ARG A 26 -17.63 -16.53 -17.87
N THR A 27 -17.72 -16.68 -19.18
CA THR A 27 -16.70 -16.54 -20.22
C THR A 27 -15.76 -15.36 -19.93
N ILE A 28 -14.47 -15.66 -19.79
CA ILE A 28 -13.42 -14.64 -19.70
C ILE A 28 -13.22 -14.09 -21.12
N SER A 29 -13.82 -12.94 -21.40
CA SER A 29 -13.40 -12.10 -22.52
C SER A 29 -12.09 -11.40 -22.13
N LEU A 30 -11.06 -11.61 -22.94
CA LEU A 30 -9.77 -10.91 -22.90
C LEU A 30 -9.99 -9.38 -22.87
N PRO A 31 -9.18 -8.60 -22.12
CA PRO A 31 -9.25 -7.16 -22.20
C PRO A 31 -8.73 -6.71 -23.58
N ALA A 32 -9.60 -6.03 -24.32
CA ALA A 32 -9.28 -5.38 -25.58
C ALA A 32 -8.13 -4.37 -25.38
N ALA A 33 -6.96 -4.73 -25.88
CA ALA A 33 -5.94 -3.76 -26.23
C ALA A 33 -6.49 -2.91 -27.38
N CYS A 34 -6.38 -1.59 -27.23
CA CYS A 34 -6.44 -0.57 -28.27
C CYS A 34 -7.68 -0.58 -29.18
N LEU A 35 -8.72 0.20 -28.85
CA LEU A 35 -9.59 0.82 -29.85
C LEU A 35 -10.04 2.22 -29.36
N PRO A 36 -9.88 3.29 -30.17
CA PRO A 36 -10.19 4.67 -29.80
C PRO A 36 -11.66 5.03 -30.08
N CYS A 37 -12.14 6.08 -29.40
CA CYS A 37 -13.34 6.88 -29.70
C CYS A 37 -14.54 6.16 -30.33
N ALA A 38 -15.52 5.76 -29.52
CA ALA A 38 -16.85 5.40 -30.00
C ALA A 38 -17.97 6.05 -29.16
N ARG A 39 -18.65 7.00 -29.81
CA ARG A 39 -20.09 7.35 -29.71
C ARG A 39 -20.69 7.67 -28.34
N LEU A 40 -21.06 8.94 -28.16
CA LEU A 40 -22.23 9.33 -27.36
C LEU A 40 -23.48 9.38 -28.27
N PRO A 41 -24.66 8.93 -27.79
CA PRO A 41 -25.89 8.93 -28.58
C PRO A 41 -26.56 10.30 -28.58
N GLY A 42 -27.18 10.64 -29.72
CA GLY A 42 -27.84 11.91 -29.95
C GLY A 42 -29.20 12.07 -29.27
N SER A 43 -29.62 13.33 -29.16
CA SER A 43 -31.02 13.71 -29.09
C SER A 43 -31.30 14.74 -30.19
N ASP A 44 -32.01 14.31 -31.22
CA ASP A 44 -32.61 15.17 -32.23
C ASP A 44 -33.71 16.05 -31.60
N ARG A 45 -33.76 17.32 -32.03
CA ARG A 45 -34.98 18.02 -32.48
C ARG A 45 -34.64 19.44 -32.97
N GLY A 46 -35.11 19.78 -34.16
CA GLY A 46 -35.46 21.16 -34.51
C GLY A 46 -34.82 21.71 -35.77
N ALA A 47 -35.63 21.84 -36.83
CA ALA A 47 -35.28 22.32 -38.16
C ALA A 47 -34.96 23.82 -38.25
N SER A 48 -34.13 24.19 -39.24
CA SER A 48 -34.49 25.03 -40.40
C SER A 48 -33.43 26.09 -40.78
N LEU A 49 -32.88 25.90 -41.99
CA LEU A 49 -32.48 26.85 -43.04
C LEU A 49 -31.92 28.24 -42.65
N LEU A 50 -30.68 28.53 -43.09
CA LEU A 50 -30.37 29.41 -44.24
C LEU A 50 -28.84 29.58 -44.44
N SER A 51 -28.44 29.45 -45.71
CA SER A 51 -27.29 30.01 -46.45
C SER A 51 -26.00 30.46 -45.74
N GLY A 52 -24.84 30.03 -46.29
CA GLY A 52 -23.58 30.76 -46.11
C GLY A 52 -22.33 29.89 -46.26
N ALA A 53 -21.69 29.94 -47.42
CA ALA A 53 -20.40 29.33 -47.69
C ALA A 53 -19.28 29.95 -46.81
N ALA A 54 -18.55 29.12 -46.08
CA ALA A 54 -17.19 29.43 -45.64
C ALA A 54 -16.38 28.15 -45.45
N ARG A 55 -15.37 27.97 -46.31
CA ARG A 55 -14.32 26.95 -46.16
C ARG A 55 -13.52 27.27 -44.90
N GLY A 56 -13.61 26.40 -43.90
CA GLY A 56 -12.72 26.40 -42.75
C GLY A 56 -12.24 24.98 -42.50
N ARG A 57 -11.03 24.64 -42.98
CA ARG A 57 -10.33 23.42 -42.57
C ARG A 57 -10.15 23.48 -41.06
N ARG A 58 -10.83 22.63 -40.31
CA ARG A 58 -10.48 22.41 -38.89
C ARG A 58 -9.33 21.42 -38.86
N SER A 59 -8.17 21.96 -38.50
CA SER A 59 -6.94 21.25 -38.19
C SER A 59 -7.19 20.20 -37.12
N LEU A 60 -6.72 18.97 -37.37
CA LEU A 60 -6.48 17.93 -36.38
C LEU A 60 -5.14 18.22 -35.70
N HIS A 61 -5.15 19.08 -34.68
CA HIS A 61 -4.08 19.31 -33.70
C HIS A 61 -4.84 19.77 -32.43
N ASP A 62 -4.72 19.23 -31.23
CA ASP A 62 -3.68 18.46 -30.57
C ASP A 62 -4.33 17.37 -29.71
N CYS A 63 -3.89 16.13 -29.87
CA CYS A 63 -3.99 15.15 -28.79
C CYS A 63 -2.58 15.11 -28.19
N ASP A 64 -2.42 15.60 -26.96
CA ASP A 64 -1.13 15.70 -26.27
C ASP A 64 -0.57 14.29 -25.98
N SER A 65 0.05 13.72 -27.02
CA SER A 65 0.69 12.41 -27.05
C SER A 65 1.78 12.29 -25.97
N SER A 66 2.30 13.43 -25.49
CA SER A 66 3.35 13.47 -24.48
C SER A 66 2.85 13.08 -23.08
N LEU A 67 1.59 13.36 -22.73
CA LEU A 67 1.02 12.95 -21.44
C LEU A 67 0.73 11.44 -21.43
N CYS A 68 0.16 10.93 -22.52
CA CYS A 68 -0.14 9.51 -22.69
C CYS A 68 1.12 8.64 -22.74
N LEU A 69 2.17 9.08 -23.47
CA LEU A 69 3.48 8.43 -23.49
C LEU A 69 4.16 8.46 -22.13
N ARG A 70 4.12 9.58 -21.41
CA ARG A 70 4.69 9.69 -20.05
C ARG A 70 3.98 8.77 -19.05
N ILE A 71 2.65 8.66 -19.15
CA ILE A 71 1.84 7.76 -18.33
C ILE A 71 2.17 6.30 -18.66
N CYS A 72 2.26 5.91 -19.94
CA CYS A 72 2.63 4.54 -20.34
C CYS A 72 4.08 4.16 -20.01
N GLN A 73 5.04 5.07 -20.19
CA GLN A 73 6.46 4.82 -19.85
C GLN A 73 6.67 4.71 -18.34
N ARG A 74 6.04 5.58 -17.52
CA ARG A 74 6.00 5.38 -16.06
C ARG A 74 5.35 4.04 -15.70
N ARG A 75 4.28 3.64 -16.39
CA ARG A 75 3.53 2.39 -16.09
C ARG A 75 4.34 1.11 -16.28
N HIS A 76 5.24 1.04 -17.27
CA HIS A 76 6.11 -0.13 -17.45
C HIS A 76 7.32 -0.13 -16.51
N LEU A 77 7.87 1.05 -16.17
CA LEU A 77 9.03 1.16 -15.27
C LEU A 77 8.74 0.73 -13.83
N HIS A 78 7.59 1.11 -13.27
CA HIS A 78 7.24 0.73 -11.89
C HIS A 78 7.03 -0.78 -11.72
N SER A 79 6.53 -1.45 -12.77
CA SER A 79 6.34 -2.90 -12.79
C SER A 79 7.66 -3.67 -12.79
N SER A 80 8.69 -3.22 -13.51
CA SER A 80 9.98 -3.93 -13.52
C SER A 80 10.78 -3.70 -12.23
N MET A 81 10.67 -2.52 -11.63
CA MET A 81 11.48 -2.15 -10.47
C MET A 81 11.18 -2.96 -9.20
N SER A 82 9.95 -3.44 -9.01
CA SER A 82 9.61 -4.30 -7.86
C SER A 82 10.13 -5.73 -8.01
N ASP A 83 10.15 -6.25 -9.25
CA ASP A 83 10.55 -7.62 -9.53
C ASP A 83 12.08 -7.80 -9.40
N ASP A 84 12.86 -6.77 -9.75
CA ASP A 84 14.33 -6.80 -9.71
C ASP A 84 14.95 -6.57 -8.32
N PHE A 85 14.15 -6.24 -7.31
CA PHE A 85 14.67 -5.94 -5.96
C PHE A 85 15.37 -7.15 -5.33
N THR A 86 16.56 -6.98 -4.78
CA THR A 86 17.29 -8.04 -4.09
C THR A 86 17.65 -7.63 -2.68
N LEU A 87 17.56 -8.60 -1.76
CA LEU A 87 17.98 -8.41 -0.37
C LEU A 87 19.47 -8.74 -0.25
N PRO A 88 20.19 -8.08 0.68
CA PRO A 88 21.51 -8.53 1.11
C PRO A 88 21.50 -9.98 1.63
N ASP A 89 22.60 -10.70 1.45
CA ASP A 89 22.75 -12.09 1.88
C ASP A 89 22.62 -12.25 3.41
N ASP A 90 22.93 -11.21 4.17
CA ASP A 90 22.87 -11.17 5.63
C ASP A 90 21.51 -10.71 6.18
N ALA A 91 20.52 -10.43 5.32
CA ALA A 91 19.18 -10.01 5.75
C ALA A 91 18.54 -11.02 6.71
N HIS A 92 17.71 -10.58 7.66
CA HIS A 92 17.09 -11.54 8.59
C HIS A 92 16.13 -12.52 7.88
N ALA A 93 15.97 -13.73 8.41
CA ALA A 93 15.10 -14.76 7.82
C ALA A 93 13.64 -14.29 7.65
N VAL A 94 13.11 -13.56 8.64
CA VAL A 94 11.78 -12.92 8.58
C VAL A 94 11.65 -12.00 7.36
N ILE A 95 12.69 -11.20 7.09
CA ILE A 95 12.71 -10.22 6.00
C ILE A 95 12.72 -10.94 4.64
N ARG A 96 13.58 -11.96 4.51
CA ARG A 96 13.61 -12.82 3.32
C ARG A 96 12.29 -13.52 3.06
N GLN A 97 11.71 -14.14 4.09
CA GLN A 97 10.43 -14.84 3.99
C GLN A 97 9.28 -13.88 3.66
N GLY A 98 9.29 -12.68 4.22
CA GLY A 98 8.31 -11.63 3.90
C GLY A 98 8.36 -11.23 2.43
N LEU A 99 9.56 -11.06 1.86
CA LEU A 99 9.71 -10.75 0.43
C LEU A 99 9.22 -11.88 -0.47
N VAL A 100 9.62 -13.13 -0.16
CA VAL A 100 9.19 -14.31 -0.91
C VAL A 100 7.67 -14.44 -0.90
N TYR A 101 7.07 -14.29 0.28
CA TYR A 101 5.63 -14.35 0.45
C TYR A 101 4.90 -13.26 -0.35
N TRP A 102 5.37 -12.00 -0.26
CA TRP A 102 4.78 -10.88 -0.99
C TRP A 102 4.84 -11.08 -2.51
N ARG A 103 5.96 -11.57 -3.04
CA ARG A 103 6.11 -11.88 -4.47
C ARG A 103 5.15 -12.99 -4.92
N ALA A 104 5.03 -14.04 -4.12
CA ALA A 104 4.12 -15.15 -4.42
C ALA A 104 2.64 -14.74 -4.41
N ALA A 105 2.30 -13.65 -3.72
CA ALA A 105 0.94 -13.11 -3.67
C ALA A 105 0.57 -12.23 -4.88
N ALA A 106 1.51 -11.90 -5.76
CA ALA A 106 1.23 -11.09 -6.94
C ALA A 106 0.22 -11.81 -7.87
N PRO A 107 -0.85 -11.15 -8.31
CA PRO A 107 -1.90 -11.79 -9.10
C PRO A 107 -1.50 -12.08 -10.55
N GLY A 108 -0.37 -11.54 -10.99
CA GLY A 108 0.19 -11.76 -12.33
C GLY A 108 1.43 -10.91 -12.59
N PRO A 109 2.11 -11.13 -13.73
CA PRO A 109 3.32 -10.41 -14.08
C PRO A 109 3.10 -8.89 -14.10
N GLY A 110 3.95 -8.17 -13.38
CA GLY A 110 3.92 -6.71 -13.32
C GLY A 110 2.74 -6.09 -12.59
N LEU A 111 1.94 -6.89 -11.87
CA LEU A 111 0.88 -6.41 -10.99
C LEU A 111 1.31 -6.54 -9.55
N LEU A 112 1.06 -5.48 -8.78
CA LEU A 112 1.29 -5.50 -7.33
C LEU A 112 0.22 -6.37 -6.66
N PRO A 113 0.55 -7.10 -5.59
CA PRO A 113 -0.47 -7.72 -4.75
C PRO A 113 -1.29 -6.64 -4.05
N GLY A 114 -2.60 -6.82 -3.95
CA GLY A 114 -3.45 -6.04 -3.07
C GLY A 114 -3.57 -6.71 -1.71
N ARG A 115 -4.13 -5.98 -0.72
CA ARG A 115 -4.41 -6.56 0.60
C ARG A 115 -5.26 -7.82 0.51
N GLN A 116 -6.17 -7.92 -0.46
CA GLN A 116 -7.01 -9.10 -0.69
C GLN A 116 -6.23 -10.36 -1.12
N HIS A 117 -5.01 -10.22 -1.62
CA HIS A 117 -4.14 -11.36 -1.98
C HIS A 117 -3.27 -11.85 -0.81
N ILE A 118 -3.30 -11.14 0.32
CA ILE A 118 -2.52 -11.47 1.51
C ILE A 118 -3.39 -12.28 2.48
N ASP A 119 -3.15 -13.58 2.57
CA ASP A 119 -3.73 -14.46 3.59
C ASP A 119 -2.84 -14.53 4.85
N PRO A 120 -3.26 -13.96 5.99
CA PRO A 120 -2.49 -14.02 7.23
C PRO A 120 -2.20 -15.45 7.70
N LEU A 121 -3.05 -16.42 7.36
CA LEU A 121 -2.86 -17.81 7.73
C LEU A 121 -1.74 -18.51 6.94
N GLY A 122 -1.33 -17.92 5.82
CA GLY A 122 -0.19 -18.41 5.02
C GLY A 122 1.18 -18.11 5.65
N MET A 123 1.25 -17.26 6.69
CA MET A 123 2.52 -16.81 7.29
C MET A 123 2.44 -16.53 8.80
N PRO A 124 1.91 -17.45 9.64
CA PRO A 124 1.68 -17.18 11.06
C PRO A 124 2.96 -16.77 11.81
N ALA A 125 4.11 -17.33 11.43
CA ALA A 125 5.41 -17.00 12.03
C ALA A 125 5.90 -15.58 11.71
N LEU A 126 5.41 -14.96 10.63
CA LEU A 126 5.78 -13.59 10.24
C LEU A 126 4.88 -12.53 10.88
N LEU A 127 3.66 -12.91 11.27
CA LEU A 127 2.66 -11.97 11.80
C LEU A 127 3.13 -11.12 12.99
N PRO A 128 3.92 -11.63 13.96
CA PRO A 128 4.44 -10.78 15.03
C PRO A 128 5.29 -9.62 14.54
N TYR A 129 5.97 -9.78 13.40
CA TYR A 129 6.89 -8.80 12.82
C TYR A 129 6.21 -7.91 11.77
N ALA A 130 4.98 -8.23 11.40
CA ALA A 130 4.27 -7.57 10.32
C ALA A 130 3.62 -6.25 10.77
N TRP A 131 3.50 -5.30 9.86
CA TRP A 131 2.68 -4.12 10.03
C TRP A 131 2.07 -3.72 8.69
N LEU A 132 0.90 -3.08 8.74
CA LEU A 132 0.16 -2.63 7.57
C LEU A 132 -0.17 -1.15 7.73
N LEU A 133 0.28 -0.34 6.78
CA LEU A 133 -0.08 1.06 6.67
C LEU A 133 -1.10 1.25 5.55
N GLU A 134 -2.15 2.01 5.81
CA GLU A 134 -2.95 2.61 4.77
C GLU A 134 -2.32 3.90 4.28
N VAL A 135 -2.38 4.10 2.95
CA VAL A 135 -1.92 5.32 2.29
C VAL A 135 -3.12 6.22 2.03
N HIS A 136 -3.05 7.44 2.57
CA HIS A 136 -4.06 8.47 2.40
C HIS A 136 -3.47 9.64 1.61
N PRO A 137 -4.28 10.37 0.82
CA PRO A 137 -3.82 11.59 0.17
C PRO A 137 -3.27 12.62 1.19
N PRO A 138 -2.35 13.50 0.74
CA PRO A 138 -1.94 14.67 1.51
C PRO A 138 -3.16 15.50 1.95
N ALA A 139 -3.10 16.10 3.13
CA ALA A 139 -4.17 16.98 3.63
C ALA A 139 -3.64 17.95 4.70
N GLY A 140 -4.27 19.12 4.79
CA GLY A 140 -3.83 20.18 5.69
C GLY A 140 -2.44 20.67 5.31
N ASP A 141 -1.56 20.82 6.31
CA ASP A 141 -0.17 21.27 6.12
C ASP A 141 0.77 20.14 5.69
N VAL A 142 0.27 18.90 5.58
CA VAL A 142 1.07 17.74 5.15
C VAL A 142 1.17 17.70 3.64
N SER A 143 2.39 17.77 3.12
CA SER A 143 2.71 17.82 1.67
C SER A 143 2.96 16.44 1.03
N ILE A 144 2.98 15.39 1.85
CA ILE A 144 3.22 14.00 1.43
C ILE A 144 2.00 13.11 1.71
N PRO A 145 1.92 11.88 1.16
CA PRO A 145 0.88 10.94 1.58
C PRO A 145 0.91 10.71 3.09
N ARG A 146 -0.27 10.57 3.69
CA ARG A 146 -0.42 10.30 5.12
C ARG A 146 -0.55 8.81 5.35
N PHE A 147 0.03 8.30 6.42
CA PHE A 147 0.08 6.86 6.70
C PHE A 147 -0.59 6.54 8.03
N ARG A 148 -1.49 5.54 8.01
CA ARG A 148 -2.18 5.08 9.21
C ARG A 148 -1.96 3.59 9.43
N PHE A 149 -1.56 3.19 10.63
CA PHE A 149 -1.47 1.78 10.98
C PHE A 149 -2.86 1.15 11.03
N ARG A 150 -3.03 0.07 10.26
CA ARG A 150 -4.23 -0.78 10.30
C ARG A 150 -4.02 -2.07 11.06
N LEU A 151 -2.80 -2.57 11.05
CA LEU A 151 -2.38 -3.75 11.78
C LEU A 151 -0.93 -3.56 12.20
N VAL A 152 -0.62 -3.96 13.42
CA VAL A 152 0.74 -4.02 13.93
C VAL A 152 0.90 -5.32 14.71
N GLY A 153 1.96 -6.06 14.40
CA GLY A 153 2.31 -7.30 15.06
C GLY A 153 2.94 -7.05 16.44
N SER A 154 2.85 -8.05 17.31
CA SER A 154 3.30 -7.93 18.71
C SER A 154 4.79 -7.63 18.88
N HIS A 155 5.66 -8.13 18.00
CA HIS A 155 7.08 -7.77 18.01
C HIS A 155 7.29 -6.30 17.63
N VAL A 156 6.46 -5.79 16.73
CA VAL A 156 6.54 -4.41 16.28
C VAL A 156 6.07 -3.46 17.37
N ASP A 157 4.93 -3.76 18.01
CA ASP A 157 4.46 -3.02 19.19
C ASP A 157 5.50 -3.05 20.33
N LEU A 158 6.17 -4.18 20.57
CA LEU A 158 7.26 -4.27 21.54
C LEU A 158 8.41 -3.31 21.21
N GLY A 159 8.79 -3.21 19.93
CA GLY A 159 9.83 -2.30 19.46
C GLY A 159 9.48 -0.83 19.62
N PHE A 160 8.22 -0.46 19.39
CA PHE A 160 7.71 0.89 19.68
C PHE A 160 7.53 1.15 21.18
N GLY A 161 7.27 0.10 21.96
CA GLY A 161 7.01 0.19 23.40
C GLY A 161 5.53 0.39 23.75
N GLU A 162 4.65 0.52 22.76
CA GLU A 162 3.21 0.70 22.93
C GLU A 162 2.44 0.17 21.71
N PRO A 163 1.12 -0.13 21.85
CA PRO A 163 0.30 -0.56 20.73
C PRO A 163 0.15 0.54 19.68
N MET A 164 0.55 0.26 18.44
CA MET A 164 0.56 1.27 17.37
C MET A 164 -0.64 1.18 16.43
N THR A 165 -1.48 0.16 16.55
CA THR A 165 -2.65 -0.02 15.67
C THR A 165 -3.59 1.19 15.75
N GLY A 166 -3.91 1.77 14.60
CA GLY A 166 -4.79 2.94 14.49
C GLY A 166 -4.06 4.28 14.54
N ALA A 167 -2.80 4.32 14.98
CA ALA A 167 -1.99 5.53 15.03
C ALA A 167 -1.60 6.04 13.64
N TRP A 168 -1.38 7.34 13.54
CA TRP A 168 -0.86 7.96 12.33
C TRP A 168 0.65 8.16 12.44
N LEU A 169 1.37 7.85 11.36
CA LEU A 169 2.82 8.00 11.33
C LEU A 169 3.27 9.47 11.47
N HIS A 170 2.42 10.42 11.06
CA HIS A 170 2.69 11.86 11.20
C HIS A 170 2.54 12.36 12.63
N ASP A 171 1.77 11.67 13.48
CA ASP A 171 1.61 12.02 14.90
C ASP A 171 2.76 11.50 15.76
N MET A 172 3.63 10.63 15.21
CA MET A 172 4.65 9.94 16.00
C MET A 172 5.88 10.79 16.30
N GLU A 173 6.27 11.65 15.36
CA GLU A 173 7.49 12.46 15.44
C GLU A 173 7.30 13.76 14.65
N ASP A 174 7.79 14.86 15.21
CA ASP A 174 7.82 16.14 14.50
C ASP A 174 8.64 16.02 13.19
N GLY A 175 8.18 16.71 12.14
CA GLY A 175 8.89 16.81 10.87
C GLY A 175 8.69 15.64 9.90
N PHE A 176 7.66 14.81 10.10
CA PHE A 176 7.23 13.82 9.11
C PHE A 176 6.31 14.42 8.02
N ASP A 177 5.93 15.70 8.09
CA ASP A 177 4.92 16.31 7.21
C ASP A 177 5.41 16.65 5.79
N SER A 178 6.70 16.49 5.54
CA SER A 178 7.36 16.77 4.26
C SER A 178 8.34 15.67 3.88
N VAL A 179 8.81 15.68 2.63
CA VAL A 179 9.83 14.74 2.16
C VAL A 179 11.15 15.02 2.88
N SER A 180 11.53 14.12 3.76
CA SER A 180 12.75 14.17 4.57
C SER A 180 13.44 12.81 4.54
N GLY A 181 14.64 12.72 5.14
CA GLY A 181 15.33 11.43 5.28
C GLY A 181 14.46 10.35 5.95
N ARG A 182 13.53 10.74 6.84
CA ARG A 182 12.64 9.83 7.58
C ARG A 182 11.45 9.36 6.74
N SER A 183 10.83 10.25 5.97
CA SER A 183 9.62 9.95 5.19
C SER A 183 9.90 9.43 3.78
N ARG A 184 11.08 9.72 3.21
CA ARG A 184 11.42 9.41 1.81
C ARG A 184 11.08 7.97 1.39
N SER A 185 11.49 6.96 2.16
CA SER A 185 11.21 5.56 1.82
C SER A 185 9.71 5.24 1.76
N PHE A 186 8.91 5.88 2.63
CA PHE A 186 7.46 5.68 2.65
C PHE A 186 6.80 6.37 1.46
N VAL A 187 7.25 7.59 1.15
CA VAL A 187 6.77 8.34 -0.02
C VAL A 187 7.13 7.60 -1.30
N ASP A 188 8.35 7.11 -1.44
CA ASP A 188 8.80 6.34 -2.60
C ASP A 188 8.02 5.03 -2.75
N ALA A 189 7.77 4.29 -1.66
CA ALA A 189 6.94 3.09 -1.71
C ALA A 189 5.49 3.40 -2.12
N ALA A 190 4.91 4.49 -1.61
CA ALA A 190 3.54 4.87 -1.88
C ALA A 190 3.32 5.51 -3.27
N THR A 191 4.30 6.25 -3.77
CA THR A 191 4.14 7.03 -5.02
C THR A 191 4.77 6.38 -6.23
N ASN A 192 5.85 5.62 -6.01
CA ASN A 192 6.65 4.99 -7.05
C ASN A 192 6.67 3.46 -6.92
N ALA A 193 5.83 2.87 -6.05
CA ALA A 193 5.77 1.43 -5.84
C ALA A 193 7.15 0.77 -5.60
N LEU A 194 8.04 1.47 -4.90
CA LEU A 194 9.38 0.96 -4.63
C LEU A 194 9.40 0.12 -3.35
N ILE A 195 10.07 -1.03 -3.43
CA ILE A 195 10.41 -1.83 -2.26
C ILE A 195 11.55 -1.13 -1.51
N SER A 196 11.42 -1.03 -0.18
CA SER A 196 12.46 -0.45 0.68
C SER A 196 12.91 -1.47 1.71
N HIS A 197 14.19 -1.82 1.66
CA HIS A 197 14.91 -2.47 2.76
C HIS A 197 15.78 -1.45 3.49
N ARG A 198 15.91 -1.62 4.80
CA ARG A 198 16.89 -0.90 5.61
C ARG A 198 17.24 -1.67 6.85
N ARG A 199 18.53 -1.73 7.17
CA ARG A 199 19.05 -2.05 8.49
C ARG A 199 19.77 -0.85 9.11
N GLY A 200 19.69 -0.68 10.41
CA GLY A 200 20.42 0.34 11.17
C GLY A 200 19.60 0.96 12.30
N PRO A 201 20.05 2.09 12.87
CA PRO A 201 19.41 2.68 14.04
C PRO A 201 17.98 3.15 13.71
N PRO A 202 17.05 3.10 14.69
CA PRO A 202 15.70 3.61 14.54
C PRO A 202 15.68 5.09 14.16
N ARG A 203 14.65 5.48 13.39
CA ARG A 203 14.43 6.88 12.99
C ARG A 203 13.27 7.54 13.72
N PHE A 204 12.51 6.76 14.48
CA PHE A 204 11.43 7.20 15.35
C PHE A 204 11.79 6.80 16.78
N ARG A 205 11.16 7.43 17.76
CA ARG A 205 11.24 7.00 19.16
C ARG A 205 10.76 5.57 19.27
N MET A 206 11.60 4.77 19.93
CA MET A 206 11.37 3.35 20.18
C MET A 206 11.41 3.08 21.67
N ASN A 207 11.07 1.84 22.03
CA ASN A 207 11.45 1.23 23.28
C ASN A 207 12.95 1.47 23.56
N ALA A 208 13.28 1.79 24.82
CA ALA A 208 14.65 2.07 25.27
C ALA A 208 15.63 0.89 25.04
N ASP A 209 15.11 -0.33 24.98
CA ASP A 209 15.92 -1.53 24.72
C ASP A 209 16.21 -1.74 23.23
N THR A 210 15.60 -0.96 22.32
CA THR A 210 15.81 -1.06 20.88
C THR A 210 17.04 -0.26 20.44
N ALA A 211 18.08 -0.95 19.99
CA ALA A 211 19.30 -0.30 19.47
C ALA A 211 19.34 -0.26 17.93
N GLU A 212 18.82 -1.29 17.27
CA GLU A 212 18.82 -1.42 15.82
C GLU A 212 17.50 -2.00 15.33
N LEU A 213 17.14 -1.71 14.08
CA LEU A 213 16.09 -2.42 13.38
C LEU A 213 16.54 -2.84 11.98
N GLU A 214 15.94 -3.92 11.50
CA GLU A 214 15.92 -4.26 10.09
C GLU A 214 14.46 -4.27 9.61
N ARG A 215 14.19 -3.57 8.51
CA ARG A 215 12.84 -3.38 7.99
C ARG A 215 12.81 -3.61 6.50
N LEU A 216 11.79 -4.34 6.08
CA LEU A 216 11.32 -4.41 4.70
C LEU A 216 9.95 -3.77 4.60
N MET A 217 9.75 -2.96 3.57
CA MET A 217 8.49 -2.34 3.23
C MET A 217 8.22 -2.57 1.75
N MET A 218 7.01 -3.00 1.45
CA MET A 218 6.58 -3.39 0.12
C MET A 218 5.22 -2.77 -0.19
N PRO A 219 5.00 -2.30 -1.41
CA PRO A 219 3.73 -1.70 -1.80
C PRO A 219 2.64 -2.76 -1.95
N LEU A 220 1.40 -2.38 -1.64
CA LEU A 220 0.20 -3.14 -1.99
C LEU A 220 -0.75 -2.24 -2.78
N ALA A 221 -1.45 -2.82 -3.75
CA ALA A 221 -2.43 -2.11 -4.56
C ALA A 221 -3.65 -3.00 -4.81
N ALA A 222 -4.84 -2.60 -4.35
CA ALA A 222 -6.06 -3.37 -4.60
C ALA A 222 -6.38 -3.52 -6.10
N ASP A 223 -6.05 -2.52 -6.92
CA ASP A 223 -6.19 -2.52 -8.38
C ASP A 223 -4.97 -3.12 -9.12
N GLY A 224 -3.96 -3.57 -8.37
CA GLY A 224 -2.69 -4.10 -8.87
C GLY A 224 -1.70 -3.05 -9.37
N ARG A 225 -1.97 -1.75 -9.21
CA ARG A 225 -1.15 -0.66 -9.78
C ARG A 225 -0.97 0.54 -8.86
N SER A 226 -2.06 1.05 -8.32
CA SER A 226 -2.11 2.26 -7.49
C SER A 226 -1.95 1.86 -6.04
N VAL A 227 -0.82 2.23 -5.43
CA VAL A 227 -0.52 1.83 -4.06
C VAL A 227 -1.50 2.48 -3.09
N ASP A 228 -2.27 1.65 -2.38
CA ASP A 228 -3.25 2.06 -1.38
C ASP A 228 -2.88 1.60 0.04
N MET A 229 -1.96 0.63 0.13
CA MET A 229 -1.42 0.14 1.40
C MET A 229 0.06 -0.20 1.27
N LEU A 230 0.75 -0.24 2.41
CA LEU A 230 2.13 -0.72 2.52
C LEU A 230 2.16 -1.87 3.52
N LEU A 231 2.70 -3.00 3.09
CA LEU A 231 3.03 -4.12 3.98
C LEU A 231 4.48 -3.99 4.38
N GLY A 232 4.78 -4.17 5.66
CA GLY A 232 6.16 -4.31 6.06
C GLY A 232 6.38 -5.32 7.17
N PHE A 233 7.64 -5.67 7.30
CA PHE A 233 8.15 -6.56 8.32
C PHE A 233 9.32 -5.85 9.00
N THR A 234 9.32 -5.82 10.33
CA THR A 234 10.41 -5.22 11.10
C THR A 234 10.90 -6.18 12.17
N VAL A 235 12.22 -6.37 12.22
CA VAL A 235 12.93 -7.05 13.29
C VAL A 235 13.70 -6.01 14.08
N PHE A 236 13.36 -5.85 15.34
CA PHE A 236 14.10 -5.04 16.31
C PHE A 236 15.19 -5.84 17.01
N TYR A 237 16.32 -5.20 17.27
CA TYR A 237 17.48 -5.77 17.96
C TYR A 237 17.87 -4.91 19.16
N ASP A 238 18.36 -5.56 20.21
CA ASP A 238 18.88 -4.91 21.41
C ASP A 238 20.33 -4.44 21.28
N GLY A 239 20.86 -3.83 22.34
CA GLY A 239 22.22 -3.27 22.37
C GLY A 239 23.34 -4.30 22.21
N ILE A 240 23.07 -5.60 22.34
CA ILE A 240 24.02 -6.68 22.11
C ILE A 240 23.79 -7.39 20.76
N GLY A 241 22.84 -6.91 19.95
CA GLY A 241 22.53 -7.43 18.62
C GLY A 241 21.59 -8.64 18.62
N SER A 242 20.98 -8.98 19.75
CA SER A 242 19.97 -10.05 19.82
C SER A 242 18.61 -9.52 19.39
N VAL A 243 17.78 -10.37 18.78
CA VAL A 243 16.38 -10.01 18.47
C VAL A 243 15.68 -9.63 19.76
N LEU A 244 15.07 -8.45 19.78
CA LEU A 244 14.40 -7.88 20.94
C LEU A 244 13.31 -8.85 21.43
N ARG A 245 13.28 -9.10 22.74
CA ARG A 245 12.26 -9.96 23.37
C ARG A 245 11.64 -9.25 24.54
N SER A 246 10.38 -9.58 24.81
CA SER A 246 9.71 -9.11 26.01
C SER A 246 10.46 -9.65 27.23
N ARG A 247 10.80 -8.76 28.17
CA ARG A 247 11.27 -9.13 29.50
C ARG A 247 10.04 -9.56 30.31
N LEU A 248 9.67 -10.83 30.19
CA LEU A 248 8.75 -11.49 31.13
C LEU A 248 9.56 -12.07 32.29
#